data_AF-A0A7C1EH79-F1
#
_entry.id   AF-A0A7C1EH79-F1
#
_cell.length_a   1.000
_cell.length_b   1.000
_cell.length_c   1.000
_cell.angle_alpha   90.00
_cell.angle_beta   90.00
_cell.angle_gamma   90.00
#
_symmetry.space_group_name_H-M   'P 1'
#
loop_
_entity.id
_entity.type
_entity.pdbx_description
1 polymer ?
#
loop_
_entity_poly.entity_id
_entity_poly.type
_entity_poly.pdbx_seq_one_letter_code
_entity_poly.pdbx_strand_id
1 'polypeptide(L)'
;MIIVQYLENIYPDLSESQVRAKLRAALDVIPIERLLVGWNLPTEYIQACVDECQRAGIELYLWQPLLTGDRVFHPRPEWYTVNMDGNPLSGFHGLSEFTFMCPNHPMVQTAIVSHLTHELDTQPYQGIFLDRIRFPSPTTHPVRDLGCFCPHCADAARQHGLDLEIVRDAIRRLSHTPDLFIHVLLDPSDTISVNPDCEVVASFLSFRAHSITRFVGQIADLCHA
;
A
#
# COMPACT_ATOMS: atom_id res chain seq x y z
N MET A 1 1.31 -24.50 -5.02
CA MET A 1 1.51 -23.31 -4.19
C MET A 1 0.19 -22.71 -3.78
N ILE A 2 -0.36 -23.15 -2.64
CA ILE A 2 -1.54 -22.53 -2.03
C ILE A 2 -1.10 -21.66 -0.85
N ILE A 3 -1.47 -20.39 -0.89
CA ILE A 3 -1.25 -19.43 0.19
C ILE A 3 -2.61 -19.03 0.72
N VAL A 4 -2.78 -19.07 2.04
CA VAL A 4 -4.04 -18.67 2.69
C VAL A 4 -3.80 -17.50 3.62
N GLN A 5 -4.64 -16.48 3.49
CA GLN A 5 -4.75 -15.42 4.48
C GLN A 5 -5.62 -15.91 5.64
N TYR A 6 -5.07 -15.86 6.85
CA TYR A 6 -5.73 -16.31 8.05
C TYR A 6 -5.55 -15.29 9.16
N LEU A 7 -6.66 -14.86 9.76
CA LEU A 7 -6.70 -13.76 10.73
C LEU A 7 -6.35 -12.40 10.12
N GLU A 8 -7.14 -11.40 10.49
CA GLU A 8 -6.96 -9.99 10.21
C GLU A 8 -7.35 -9.25 11.50
N ASN A 9 -6.95 -8.00 11.67
CA ASN A 9 -7.21 -7.18 12.87
C ASN A 9 -8.71 -6.79 13.06
N ILE A 10 -9.62 -7.60 12.51
CA ILE A 10 -11.09 -7.46 12.55
C ILE A 10 -11.79 -8.77 12.95
N TYR A 11 -11.05 -9.80 13.38
CA TYR A 11 -11.69 -11.04 13.83
C TYR A 11 -12.40 -10.85 15.18
N PRO A 12 -13.53 -11.53 15.40
CA PRO A 12 -14.18 -11.57 16.72
C PRO A 12 -13.22 -12.16 17.76
N ASP A 13 -13.42 -11.87 19.04
CA ASP A 13 -12.64 -12.42 20.16
C ASP A 13 -12.62 -13.96 20.09
N LEU A 14 -11.57 -14.51 19.46
CA LEU A 14 -11.30 -15.94 19.43
C LEU A 14 -10.43 -16.29 20.63
N SER A 15 -10.63 -17.47 21.21
CA SER A 15 -9.60 -18.04 22.07
C SER A 15 -8.42 -18.54 21.22
N GLU A 16 -7.24 -18.61 21.82
CA GLU A 16 -6.06 -19.28 21.21
C GLU A 16 -6.42 -20.69 20.70
N SER A 17 -7.19 -21.45 21.49
CA SER A 17 -7.64 -22.79 21.12
C SER A 17 -8.53 -22.81 19.88
N GLN A 18 -9.37 -21.79 19.68
CA GLN A 18 -10.20 -21.67 18.48
C GLN A 18 -9.35 -21.29 17.27
N VAL A 19 -8.37 -20.40 17.44
CA VAL A 19 -7.41 -20.05 16.38
C VAL A 19 -6.68 -21.31 15.90
N ARG A 20 -6.16 -22.10 16.83
CA ARG A 20 -5.46 -23.36 16.54
C ARG A 20 -6.35 -24.38 15.84
N ALA A 21 -7.55 -24.62 16.39
CA ALA A 21 -8.47 -25.63 15.87
C ALA A 21 -8.91 -25.31 14.44
N LYS A 22 -9.19 -24.04 14.14
CA LYS A 22 -9.60 -23.59 12.80
C LYS A 22 -8.47 -23.73 11.78
N LEU A 23 -7.25 -23.31 12.13
CA LEU A 23 -6.09 -23.45 11.25
C LEU A 23 -5.80 -24.93 10.96
N ARG A 24 -5.82 -25.77 12.00
CA ARG A 24 -5.61 -27.22 11.84
C ARG A 24 -6.66 -27.86 10.94
N ALA A 25 -7.94 -27.52 11.12
CA ALA A 25 -9.01 -27.99 10.25
C ALA A 25 -8.82 -27.57 8.78
N ALA A 26 -8.31 -26.36 8.53
CA ALA A 26 -8.00 -25.91 7.16
C ALA A 26 -6.84 -26.70 6.55
N LEU A 27 -5.76 -26.95 7.32
CA LEU A 27 -4.60 -27.73 6.91
C LEU A 27 -4.95 -29.20 6.59
N ASP A 28 -5.97 -29.76 7.25
CA ASP A 28 -6.42 -31.13 7.01
C ASP A 28 -7.21 -31.27 5.69
N VAL A 29 -7.72 -30.16 5.13
CA VAL A 29 -8.56 -30.16 3.92
C VAL A 29 -7.81 -29.60 2.70
N ILE A 30 -6.95 -28.62 2.91
CA ILE A 30 -6.29 -27.86 1.85
C ILE A 30 -4.77 -28.02 2.02
N PRO A 31 -4.02 -28.33 0.95
CA PRO A 31 -2.56 -28.40 1.01
C PRO A 31 -1.95 -26.99 1.00
N ILE A 32 -2.13 -26.28 2.11
CA ILE A 32 -1.57 -24.94 2.32
C ILE A 32 -0.05 -25.08 2.40
N GLU A 33 0.68 -24.22 1.69
CA GLU A 33 2.15 -24.18 1.70
C GLU A 33 2.68 -22.96 2.47
N ARG A 34 1.88 -21.88 2.53
CA ARG A 34 2.20 -20.67 3.29
C ARG A 34 0.95 -20.07 3.94
N LEU A 35 1.14 -19.55 5.15
CA LEU A 35 0.12 -18.83 5.90
C LEU A 35 0.47 -17.35 5.94
N LEU A 36 -0.41 -16.48 5.45
CA LEU A 36 -0.33 -15.04 5.68
C LEU A 36 -1.20 -14.70 6.89
N VAL A 37 -0.66 -13.99 7.87
CA VAL A 37 -1.42 -13.47 9.01
C VAL A 37 -1.42 -11.95 9.02
N GLY A 38 -2.52 -11.34 9.43
CA GLY A 38 -2.62 -9.88 9.51
C GLY A 38 -1.63 -9.24 10.50
N TRP A 39 -1.49 -7.93 10.39
CA TRP A 39 -0.70 -7.11 11.30
C TRP A 39 -1.37 -6.92 12.67
N ASN A 40 -0.58 -6.58 13.69
CA ASN A 40 -1.05 -6.26 15.06
C ASN A 40 -1.95 -7.33 15.69
N LEU A 41 -1.68 -8.61 15.42
CA LEU A 41 -2.36 -9.72 16.08
C LEU A 41 -1.83 -9.92 17.50
N PRO A 42 -2.69 -10.39 18.44
CA PRO A 42 -2.25 -10.80 19.77
C PRO A 42 -1.12 -11.86 19.71
N THR A 43 -0.14 -11.76 20.61
CA THR A 43 1.02 -12.66 20.66
C THR A 43 0.59 -14.12 20.76
N GLU A 44 -0.46 -14.41 21.52
CA GLU A 44 -1.02 -15.76 21.66
C GLU A 44 -1.55 -16.32 20.32
N TYR A 45 -2.09 -15.48 19.45
CA TYR A 45 -2.56 -15.91 18.12
C TYR A 45 -1.39 -16.18 17.20
N ILE A 46 -0.37 -15.32 17.24
CA ILE A 46 0.87 -15.51 16.48
C ILE A 46 1.52 -16.83 16.91
N GLN A 47 1.65 -17.07 18.21
CA GLN A 47 2.24 -18.32 18.73
C GLN A 47 1.44 -19.56 18.32
N ALA A 48 0.11 -19.51 18.37
CA ALA A 48 -0.72 -20.61 17.89
C ALA A 48 -0.51 -20.89 16.39
N CYS A 49 -0.34 -19.85 15.57
CA CYS A 49 -0.04 -20.00 14.15
C CYS A 49 1.36 -20.58 13.93
N VAL A 50 2.36 -20.10 14.67
CA VAL A 50 3.74 -20.62 14.61
C VAL A 50 3.78 -22.12 14.88
N ASP A 51 3.16 -22.57 15.98
CA ASP A 51 3.17 -23.97 16.37
C ASP A 51 2.54 -24.86 15.29
N GLU A 52 1.40 -24.44 14.72
CA GLU A 52 0.73 -25.22 13.68
C GLU A 52 1.48 -25.18 12.34
N CYS A 53 2.08 -24.05 11.99
CA CYS A 53 2.94 -23.92 10.81
C CYS A 53 4.15 -24.85 10.92
N GLN A 54 4.83 -24.85 12.08
CA GLN A 54 5.95 -25.76 12.35
C GLN A 54 5.52 -27.23 12.30
N ARG A 55 4.38 -27.58 12.91
CA ARG A 55 3.83 -28.95 12.88
C ARG A 55 3.53 -29.41 11.45
N ALA A 56 2.99 -28.53 10.61
CA ALA A 56 2.62 -28.84 9.23
C ALA A 56 3.79 -28.68 8.24
N GLY A 57 4.92 -28.11 8.66
CA GLY A 57 6.06 -27.84 7.79
C GLY A 57 5.78 -26.74 6.77
N ILE A 58 4.98 -25.74 7.12
CA ILE A 58 4.61 -24.60 6.25
C ILE A 58 5.19 -23.29 6.79
N GLU A 59 5.34 -22.31 5.90
CA GLU A 59 5.94 -21.01 6.24
C GLU A 59 4.87 -20.01 6.72
N LEU A 60 5.22 -19.19 7.71
CA LEU A 60 4.39 -18.11 8.24
C LEU A 60 4.90 -16.75 7.75
N TYR A 61 4.00 -15.94 7.22
CA TYR A 61 4.30 -14.63 6.64
C TYR A 61 3.42 -13.55 7.26
N LEU A 62 3.99 -12.36 7.44
CA LEU A 62 3.26 -11.17 7.87
C LEU A 62 2.60 -10.48 6.68
N TRP A 63 1.29 -10.22 6.74
CA TRP A 63 0.61 -9.31 5.83
C TRP A 63 0.65 -7.89 6.41
N GLN A 64 1.36 -6.97 5.74
CA GLN A 64 1.65 -5.64 6.26
C GLN A 64 1.29 -4.52 5.28
N PRO A 65 0.47 -3.53 5.71
CA PRO A 65 0.30 -2.27 4.99
C PRO A 65 1.61 -1.49 4.89
N LEU A 66 1.98 -1.04 3.69
CA LEU A 66 3.24 -0.30 3.50
C LEU A 66 3.06 1.21 3.58
N LEU A 67 2.13 1.79 2.81
CA LEU A 67 1.99 3.24 2.65
C LEU A 67 0.79 3.84 3.41
N THR A 68 0.26 3.10 4.38
CA THR A 68 -0.81 3.55 5.27
C THR A 68 -0.46 3.22 6.71
N GLY A 69 -1.33 3.60 7.64
CA GLY A 69 -1.24 3.11 9.01
C GLY A 69 -1.63 1.64 9.15
N ASP A 70 -1.40 1.11 10.34
CA ASP A 70 -1.79 -0.26 10.72
C ASP A 70 -2.49 -0.33 12.10
N ARG A 71 -2.79 0.84 12.69
CA ARG A 71 -3.33 1.11 14.06
C ARG A 71 -2.30 1.18 15.18
N VAL A 72 -1.08 0.69 15.00
CA VAL A 72 0.06 0.95 15.89
C VAL A 72 0.93 2.02 15.25
N PHE A 73 1.24 1.84 13.96
CA PHE A 73 1.84 2.85 13.12
C PHE A 73 0.76 3.84 12.64
N HIS A 74 0.89 5.10 13.04
CA HIS A 74 -0.02 6.18 12.69
C HIS A 74 0.65 7.19 11.76
N PRO A 75 0.14 7.35 10.52
CA PRO A 75 0.54 8.43 9.63
C PRO A 75 0.35 9.79 10.28
N ARG A 76 1.35 10.66 10.18
CA ARG A 76 1.25 12.06 10.64
C ARG A 76 0.70 12.96 9.52
N PRO A 77 -0.05 14.04 9.82
CA PRO A 77 -0.64 14.90 8.81
C PRO A 77 0.35 15.42 7.74
N GLU A 78 1.59 15.73 8.13
CA GLU A 78 2.65 16.18 7.23
C GLU A 78 3.14 15.09 6.24
N TRP A 79 2.82 13.82 6.51
CA TRP A 79 3.19 12.69 5.67
C TRP A 79 2.16 12.37 4.59
N TYR A 80 0.95 12.93 4.71
CA TYR A 80 -0.16 12.54 3.87
C TYR A 80 0.13 12.87 2.40
N THR A 81 -0.42 12.05 1.52
CA THR A 81 -0.56 12.46 0.12
C THR A 81 -1.41 13.72 0.03
N VAL A 82 -1.07 14.62 -0.89
CA VAL A 82 -1.80 15.88 -1.08
C VAL A 82 -2.37 15.96 -2.49
N ASN A 83 -3.51 16.61 -2.62
CA ASN A 83 -4.17 16.79 -3.90
C ASN A 83 -3.62 17.99 -4.69
N MET A 84 -4.23 18.24 -5.85
CA MET A 84 -3.88 19.35 -6.73
C MET A 84 -4.09 20.75 -6.14
N ASP A 85 -4.81 20.89 -5.03
CA ASP A 85 -4.98 22.17 -4.34
C ASP A 85 -4.02 22.32 -3.15
N GLY A 86 -3.14 21.34 -2.94
CA GLY A 86 -2.22 21.30 -1.80
C GLY A 86 -2.86 20.83 -0.50
N ASN A 87 -4.11 20.36 -0.54
CA ASN A 87 -4.80 19.86 0.64
C ASN A 87 -4.45 18.39 0.89
N PRO A 88 -4.27 17.97 2.16
CA PRO A 88 -4.04 16.57 2.50
C PRO A 88 -5.25 15.70 2.14
N LEU A 89 -4.98 14.53 1.58
CA LEU A 89 -6.00 13.51 1.29
C LEU A 89 -6.26 12.68 2.54
N SER A 90 -7.48 12.74 3.06
CA SER A 90 -7.90 11.96 4.22
C SER A 90 -8.15 10.50 3.86
N GLY A 91 -7.91 9.61 4.83
CA GLY A 91 -8.33 8.23 4.69
C GLY A 91 -9.85 8.06 4.72
N PHE A 92 -10.32 6.93 4.20
CA PHE A 92 -11.72 6.53 4.24
C PHE A 92 -12.26 6.60 5.68
N HIS A 93 -13.28 7.43 5.92
CA HIS A 93 -13.83 7.73 7.25
C HIS A 93 -12.80 8.14 8.32
N GLY A 94 -11.64 8.69 7.92
CA GLY A 94 -10.59 9.09 8.86
C GLY A 94 -9.80 7.92 9.46
N LEU A 95 -9.96 6.71 8.93
CA LEU A 95 -9.23 5.52 9.38
C LEU A 95 -7.76 5.59 8.93
N SER A 96 -6.83 5.30 9.84
CA SER A 96 -5.39 5.37 9.58
C SER A 96 -4.93 4.32 8.56
N GLU A 97 -5.55 3.14 8.57
CA GLU A 97 -5.32 2.06 7.60
C GLU A 97 -5.74 2.43 6.16
N PHE A 98 -6.50 3.50 5.99
CA PHE A 98 -6.87 4.05 4.67
C PHE A 98 -6.25 5.42 4.40
N THR A 99 -5.41 5.94 5.30
CA THR A 99 -4.75 7.23 5.14
C THR A 99 -3.38 7.03 4.51
N PHE A 100 -3.24 7.44 3.24
CA PHE A 100 -2.05 7.18 2.45
C PHE A 100 -0.96 8.24 2.65
N MET A 101 0.27 7.78 2.82
CA MET A 101 1.47 8.60 2.93
C MET A 101 2.22 8.73 1.60
N CYS A 102 2.98 9.80 1.45
CA CYS A 102 3.80 10.04 0.26
C CYS A 102 5.03 9.12 0.23
N PRO A 103 5.21 8.23 -0.78
CA PRO A 103 6.38 7.35 -0.87
C PRO A 103 7.67 8.10 -1.21
N ASN A 104 7.58 9.36 -1.67
CA ASN A 104 8.73 10.20 -1.98
C ASN A 104 9.17 11.07 -0.80
N HIS A 105 8.44 11.07 0.32
CA HIS A 105 8.81 11.83 1.51
C HIS A 105 9.89 11.08 2.30
N PRO A 106 11.09 11.67 2.53
CA PRO A 106 12.20 10.95 3.18
C PRO A 106 11.87 10.45 4.59
N MET A 107 11.23 11.28 5.42
CA MET A 107 10.81 10.88 6.77
C MET A 107 9.79 9.74 6.76
N VAL A 108 8.91 9.67 5.76
CA VAL A 108 7.98 8.54 5.59
C VAL A 108 8.74 7.27 5.30
N GLN A 109 9.70 7.31 4.37
CA GLN A 109 10.54 6.15 4.06
C GLN A 109 11.29 5.66 5.31
N THR A 110 11.92 6.56 6.07
CA THR A 110 12.62 6.23 7.31
C THR A 110 11.69 5.64 8.37
N ALA A 111 10.51 6.23 8.56
CA ALA A 111 9.54 5.75 9.55
C ALA A 111 9.00 4.36 9.20
N ILE A 112 8.68 4.11 7.92
CA ILE A 112 8.22 2.81 7.44
C ILE A 112 9.33 1.75 7.59
N VAL A 113 10.56 2.06 7.17
CA VAL A 113 11.69 1.13 7.32
C VAL A 113 11.90 0.77 8.78
N SER A 114 11.91 1.77 9.68
CA SER A 114 12.05 1.53 11.12
C SER A 114 10.91 0.66 11.68
N HIS A 115 9.68 0.86 11.22
CA HIS A 115 8.52 0.08 11.64
C HIS A 115 8.62 -1.37 11.15
N LEU A 116 8.90 -1.57 9.87
CA LEU A 116 9.04 -2.91 9.29
C LEU A 116 10.19 -3.70 9.91
N THR A 117 11.34 -3.07 10.13
CA THR A 117 12.46 -3.73 10.81
C THR A 117 12.05 -4.17 12.21
N HIS A 118 11.31 -3.34 12.96
CA HIS A 118 10.82 -3.72 14.28
C HIS A 118 9.88 -4.94 14.23
N GLU A 119 8.91 -4.95 13.32
CA GLU A 119 7.97 -6.07 13.17
C GLU A 119 8.67 -7.36 12.74
N LEU A 120 9.64 -7.28 11.83
CA LEU A 120 10.38 -8.45 11.33
C LEU A 120 11.40 -8.99 12.35
N ASP A 121 12.04 -8.12 13.14
CA ASP A 121 13.05 -8.54 14.12
C ASP A 121 12.43 -9.12 15.40
N THR A 122 11.19 -8.73 15.72
CA THR A 122 10.54 -9.11 16.99
C THR A 122 9.59 -10.29 16.87
N GLN A 123 9.25 -10.72 15.66
CA GLN A 123 8.24 -11.74 15.41
C GLN A 123 8.79 -12.90 14.56
N PRO A 124 8.23 -14.11 14.70
CA PRO A 124 8.78 -15.33 14.10
C PRO A 124 8.36 -15.55 12.64
N TYR A 125 8.31 -14.49 11.83
CA TYR A 125 7.90 -14.56 10.42
C TYR A 125 9.05 -15.02 9.52
N GLN A 126 8.74 -15.82 8.51
CA GLN A 126 9.70 -16.24 7.46
C GLN A 126 9.71 -15.27 6.27
N GLY A 127 8.76 -14.33 6.22
CA GLY A 127 8.71 -13.30 5.21
C GLY A 127 7.52 -12.36 5.38
N ILE A 128 7.36 -11.46 4.43
CA ILE A 128 6.36 -10.40 4.45
C ILE A 128 5.61 -10.34 3.11
N PHE A 129 4.32 -10.07 3.18
CA PHE A 129 3.46 -9.72 2.07
C PHE A 129 3.03 -8.25 2.23
N LEU A 130 3.51 -7.40 1.32
CA LEU A 130 3.24 -5.97 1.35
C LEU A 130 1.90 -5.65 0.69
N ASP A 131 1.06 -4.90 1.39
CA ASP A 131 -0.21 -4.39 0.88
C ASP A 131 -0.24 -2.86 0.90
N ARG A 132 -1.22 -2.29 0.21
CA ARG A 132 -1.42 -0.84 0.07
C ARG A 132 -0.17 -0.16 -0.50
N ILE A 133 0.54 -0.88 -1.36
CA ILE A 133 1.67 -0.42 -2.17
C ILE A 133 1.20 0.47 -3.33
N ARG A 134 0.46 1.53 -3.02
CA ARG A 134 -0.13 2.43 -4.02
C ARG A 134 -0.38 3.81 -3.46
N PHE A 135 -0.56 4.76 -4.36
CA PHE A 135 -1.20 6.04 -4.03
C PHE A 135 -2.72 5.84 -3.79
N PRO A 136 -3.41 6.80 -3.14
CA PRO A 136 -4.86 6.74 -2.99
C PRO A 136 -5.54 6.66 -4.36
N SER A 137 -6.65 5.91 -4.40
CA SER A 137 -7.47 5.79 -5.61
C SER A 137 -8.41 6.99 -5.67
N PRO A 138 -8.51 7.71 -6.80
CA PRO A 138 -9.33 8.91 -6.89
C PRO A 138 -10.80 8.57 -7.24
N THR A 139 -11.31 7.39 -6.89
CA THR A 139 -12.61 6.86 -7.38
C THR A 139 -13.81 7.74 -7.05
N THR A 140 -13.86 8.35 -5.86
CA THR A 140 -15.03 9.14 -5.44
C THR A 140 -15.05 10.50 -6.12
N HIS A 141 -13.89 11.17 -6.19
CA HIS A 141 -13.73 12.43 -6.91
C HIS A 141 -12.42 12.43 -7.71
N PRO A 142 -12.46 11.98 -8.99
CA PRO A 142 -11.29 11.76 -9.85
C PRO A 142 -10.30 12.92 -9.94
N VAL A 143 -10.78 14.15 -9.87
CA VAL A 143 -9.94 15.35 -9.92
C VAL A 143 -9.42 15.71 -8.52
N ARG A 144 -10.32 15.76 -7.53
CA ARG A 144 -10.02 16.25 -6.17
C ARG A 144 -9.18 15.27 -5.36
N ASP A 145 -9.38 13.98 -5.57
CA ASP A 145 -8.77 12.91 -4.78
C ASP A 145 -7.52 12.32 -5.49
N LEU A 146 -7.13 12.88 -6.65
CA LEU A 146 -5.92 12.50 -7.37
C LEU A 146 -4.69 13.20 -6.76
N GLY A 147 -3.78 12.38 -6.28
CA GLY A 147 -2.50 12.80 -5.69
C GLY A 147 -1.36 11.88 -6.11
N CYS A 148 -0.11 12.22 -5.78
CA CYS A 148 0.31 13.25 -4.83
C CYS A 148 1.00 14.45 -5.51
N PHE A 149 0.72 15.67 -5.04
CA PHE A 149 1.31 16.93 -5.53
C PHE A 149 2.15 17.66 -4.46
N CYS A 150 2.70 16.94 -3.48
CA CYS A 150 3.49 17.55 -2.41
C CYS A 150 4.89 17.96 -2.91
N PRO A 151 5.63 18.80 -2.16
CA PRO A 151 6.97 19.24 -2.56
C PRO A 151 7.91 18.07 -2.89
N HIS A 152 7.86 16.98 -2.11
CA HIS A 152 8.68 15.80 -2.37
C HIS A 152 8.33 15.07 -3.67
N CYS A 153 7.04 15.02 -4.03
CA CYS A 153 6.63 14.49 -5.34
C CYS A 153 7.01 15.45 -6.47
N ALA A 154 6.96 16.76 -6.25
CA ALA A 154 7.40 17.74 -7.24
C ALA A 154 8.91 17.60 -7.50
N ASP A 155 9.73 17.46 -6.45
CA ASP A 155 11.18 17.27 -6.58
C ASP A 155 11.50 15.95 -7.29
N ALA A 156 10.86 14.85 -6.90
CA ALA A 156 11.03 13.56 -7.56
C ALA A 156 10.58 13.60 -9.02
N ALA A 157 9.42 14.20 -9.31
CA ALA A 157 8.92 14.33 -10.69
C ALA A 157 9.89 15.11 -11.58
N ARG A 158 10.48 16.20 -11.08
CA ARG A 158 11.49 16.97 -11.84
C ARG A 158 12.72 16.14 -12.18
N GLN A 159 13.17 15.26 -11.28
CA GLN A 159 14.27 14.34 -11.55
C GLN A 159 13.91 13.31 -12.65
N HIS A 160 12.62 13.06 -12.87
CA HIS A 160 12.08 12.24 -13.96
C HIS A 160 11.68 13.05 -15.20
N GLY A 161 12.03 14.34 -15.28
CA GLY A 161 11.68 15.20 -16.42
C GLY A 161 10.20 15.58 -16.50
N LEU A 162 9.45 15.45 -15.40
CA LEU A 162 8.04 15.79 -15.31
C LEU A 162 7.83 17.05 -14.45
N ASP A 163 7.08 18.02 -14.97
CA ASP A 163 6.63 19.19 -14.23
C ASP A 163 5.19 19.00 -13.73
N LEU A 164 5.01 18.94 -12.42
CA LEU A 164 3.69 18.74 -11.82
C LEU A 164 2.73 19.92 -12.00
N GLU A 165 3.21 21.12 -12.32
CA GLU A 165 2.33 22.23 -12.67
C GLU A 165 1.73 22.06 -14.07
N ILE A 166 2.50 21.55 -15.03
CA ILE A 166 1.97 21.16 -16.36
C ILE A 166 0.94 20.04 -16.20
N VAL A 167 1.20 19.08 -15.31
CA VAL A 167 0.24 18.00 -14.97
C VAL A 167 -1.04 18.56 -14.37
N ARG A 168 -0.97 19.48 -13.41
CA ARG A 168 -2.17 20.14 -12.84
C ARG A 168 -3.00 20.77 -13.94
N ASP A 169 -2.38 21.50 -14.84
CA ASP A 169 -3.09 22.21 -15.90
C ASP A 169 -3.71 21.26 -16.93
N ALA A 170 -3.03 20.15 -17.26
CA ALA A 170 -3.58 19.09 -18.10
C ALA A 170 -4.80 18.43 -17.46
N ILE A 171 -4.74 18.10 -16.15
CA ILE A 171 -5.89 17.53 -15.43
C ILE A 171 -7.05 18.52 -15.37
N ARG A 172 -6.79 19.81 -15.12
CA ARG A 172 -7.84 20.85 -15.13
C ARG A 172 -8.53 20.93 -16.49
N ARG A 173 -7.77 20.94 -17.59
CA ARG A 173 -8.35 20.94 -18.95
C ARG A 173 -9.18 19.68 -19.22
N LEU A 174 -8.62 18.50 -18.93
CA LEU A 174 -9.31 17.22 -19.12
C LEU A 174 -10.54 17.06 -18.21
N SER A 175 -10.60 17.75 -17.07
CA SER A 175 -11.78 17.71 -16.20
C SER A 175 -13.05 18.25 -16.87
N HIS A 176 -12.91 19.05 -17.93
CA HIS A 176 -14.03 19.51 -18.76
C HIS A 176 -14.49 18.47 -19.80
N THR A 177 -13.76 17.37 -19.95
CA THR A 177 -14.09 16.21 -20.80
C THR A 177 -14.05 14.93 -19.95
N PRO A 178 -15.03 14.70 -19.06
CA PRO A 178 -14.95 13.64 -18.04
C PRO A 178 -14.71 12.25 -18.59
N ASP A 179 -15.34 11.88 -19.71
CA ASP A 179 -15.16 10.55 -20.31
C ASP A 179 -13.70 10.32 -20.71
N LEU A 180 -13.08 11.29 -21.39
CA LEU A 180 -11.68 11.23 -21.77
C LEU A 180 -10.76 11.20 -20.55
N PHE A 181 -11.08 11.97 -19.52
CA PHE A 181 -10.31 11.99 -18.28
C PHE A 181 -10.37 10.63 -17.55
N ILE A 182 -11.55 10.01 -17.47
CA ILE A 182 -11.70 8.67 -16.88
C ILE A 182 -10.98 7.64 -17.74
N HIS A 183 -11.08 7.72 -19.07
CA HIS A 183 -10.37 6.81 -19.96
C HIS A 183 -8.85 6.86 -19.75
N VAL A 184 -8.22 8.03 -19.66
CA VAL A 184 -6.77 8.11 -19.40
C VAL A 184 -6.39 7.60 -18.01
N LEU A 185 -7.27 7.69 -17.00
CA LEU A 185 -7.01 7.14 -15.66
C LEU A 185 -7.08 5.61 -15.62
N LEU A 186 -7.90 4.99 -16.48
CA LEU A 186 -8.11 3.54 -16.53
C LEU A 186 -7.18 2.85 -17.54
N ASP A 187 -6.99 3.47 -18.70
CA ASP A 187 -6.16 2.98 -19.80
C ASP A 187 -5.31 4.13 -20.40
N PRO A 188 -4.15 4.42 -19.80
CA PRO A 188 -3.27 5.48 -20.28
C PRO A 188 -2.69 5.16 -21.67
N SER A 189 -2.48 3.88 -22.01
CA SER A 189 -1.88 3.44 -23.27
C SER A 189 -2.72 3.80 -24.50
N ASP A 190 -4.05 3.67 -24.38
CA ASP A 190 -4.97 3.84 -25.50
C ASP A 190 -5.32 5.32 -25.80
N THR A 191 -4.92 6.25 -24.94
CA THR A 191 -5.35 7.67 -25.01
C THR A 191 -4.26 8.66 -25.41
N ILE A 192 -3.00 8.24 -25.48
CA ILE A 192 -1.84 9.11 -25.77
C ILE A 192 -1.94 9.77 -27.16
N SER A 193 -2.51 9.09 -28.15
CA SER A 193 -2.63 9.61 -29.52
C SER A 193 -3.82 10.58 -29.73
N VAL A 194 -4.66 10.78 -28.71
CA VAL A 194 -5.93 11.50 -28.84
C VAL A 194 -5.81 12.97 -28.41
N ASN A 195 -5.06 13.25 -27.34
CA ASN A 195 -4.93 14.58 -26.77
C ASN A 195 -3.57 14.74 -26.05
N PRO A 196 -2.78 15.81 -26.30
CA PRO A 196 -1.52 16.06 -25.59
C PRO A 196 -1.65 16.06 -24.05
N ASP A 197 -2.79 16.49 -23.51
CA ASP A 197 -3.03 16.45 -22.07
C ASP A 197 -3.15 15.01 -21.54
N CYS A 198 -3.63 14.07 -22.35
CA CYS A 198 -3.66 12.65 -21.98
C CYS A 198 -2.24 12.09 -21.85
N GLU A 199 -1.32 12.49 -22.73
CA GLU A 199 0.10 12.09 -22.63
C GLU A 199 0.76 12.63 -21.35
N VAL A 200 0.45 13.88 -20.98
CA VAL A 200 0.93 14.48 -19.73
C VAL A 200 0.40 13.71 -18.51
N VAL A 201 -0.91 13.40 -18.48
CA VAL A 201 -1.51 12.64 -17.37
C VAL A 201 -0.99 11.20 -17.33
N ALA A 202 -0.83 10.54 -18.48
CA ALA A 202 -0.23 9.20 -18.56
C ALA A 202 1.20 9.18 -18.00
N SER A 203 2.00 10.20 -18.34
CA SER A 203 3.35 10.39 -17.79
C SER A 203 3.33 10.55 -16.27
N PHE A 204 2.35 11.26 -15.72
CA PHE A 204 2.15 11.37 -14.27
C PHE A 204 1.78 10.03 -13.61
N LEU A 205 0.91 9.23 -14.23
CA LEU A 205 0.56 7.89 -13.74
C LEU A 205 1.78 6.95 -13.76
N SER A 206 2.60 7.03 -14.81
CA SER A 206 3.88 6.31 -14.90
C SER A 206 4.85 6.73 -13.80
N PHE A 207 4.98 8.04 -13.53
CA PHE A 207 5.77 8.55 -12.42
C PHE A 207 5.28 8.03 -11.05
N ARG A 208 3.96 7.97 -10.83
CA ARG A 208 3.38 7.39 -9.62
C ARG A 208 3.76 5.91 -9.48
N ALA A 209 3.62 5.12 -10.54
CA ALA A 209 4.03 3.73 -10.56
C ALA A 209 5.53 3.58 -10.24
N HIS A 210 6.39 4.39 -10.89
CA HIS A 210 7.83 4.38 -10.63
C HIS A 210 8.16 4.71 -9.17
N SER A 211 7.51 5.71 -8.58
CA SER A 211 7.73 6.10 -7.17
C SER A 211 7.42 4.95 -6.22
N ILE A 212 6.33 4.21 -6.47
CA ILE A 212 5.95 3.02 -5.70
C ILE A 212 6.98 1.91 -5.90
N THR A 213 7.27 1.53 -7.15
CA THR A 213 8.19 0.44 -7.47
C THR A 213 9.58 0.67 -6.89
N ARG A 214 10.09 1.91 -6.98
CA ARG A 214 11.36 2.31 -6.37
C ARG A 214 11.37 2.04 -4.87
N PHE A 215 10.33 2.50 -4.16
CA PHE A 215 10.29 2.34 -2.71
C PHE A 215 10.05 0.88 -2.29
N VAL A 216 9.17 0.15 -2.98
CA VAL A 216 8.97 -1.29 -2.75
C VAL A 216 10.26 -2.06 -3.00
N GLY A 217 11.05 -1.71 -4.02
CA GLY A 217 12.37 -2.30 -4.27
C GLY A 217 13.32 -2.09 -3.09
N GLN A 218 13.36 -0.88 -2.51
CA GLN A 218 14.16 -0.60 -1.30
C GLN A 218 13.73 -1.46 -0.09
N ILE A 219 12.44 -1.71 0.07
CA ILE A 219 11.93 -2.59 1.13
C ILE A 219 12.26 -4.06 0.84
N ALA A 220 12.15 -4.50 -0.41
CA ALA A 220 12.52 -5.86 -0.80
C ALA A 220 14.01 -6.13 -0.54
N ASP A 221 14.88 -5.17 -0.85
CA ASP A 221 16.32 -5.26 -0.57
C ASP A 221 16.59 -5.36 0.95
N LEU A 222 15.85 -4.60 1.77
CA LEU A 222 15.93 -4.67 3.23
C LEU A 222 15.52 -6.05 3.76
N CYS A 223 14.47 -6.66 3.21
CA CYS A 223 13.98 -7.96 3.65
C CYS A 223 14.89 -9.15 3.22
N HIS A 224 15.82 -8.93 2.29
CA HIS A 224 16.78 -9.95 1.85
C HIS A 224 18.17 -9.79 2.49
N ALA A 225 18.42 -8.71 3.23
CA ALA A 225 19.69 -8.41 3.89
C ALA A 225 19.86 -9.18 5.21
#